data_AF-A0A8H8UGI7-F1
#
_entry.id   AF-A0A8H8UGI7-F1
#
_cell.length_a   1.000
_cell.length_b   1.000
_cell.length_c   1.000
_cell.angle_alpha   90.00
_cell.angle_beta   90.00
_cell.angle_gamma   90.00
#
_symmetry.space_group_name_H-M   'P 1'
#
loop_
_entity.id
_entity.type
_entity.pdbx_description
1 polymer ?
#
loop_
_entity_poly.entity_id
_entity_poly.type
_entity_poly.pdbx_seq_one_letter_code
_entity_poly.pdbx_strand_id
1 'polypeptide(L)'
;MSRPVYLIIYHSPIFAAHWALWIPYYEEEVTGKTGKIINVQGSPSEGFLHEFERNYDVAAETRRHSIKLLSWLDSKYIIDTTGDYSVDSTAIDVLERSALTIQAPGPSLRSAGEPNKGRVEELPDLASAVCFNPG
;
A
#
# COMPACT_ATOMS: atom_id res chain seq x y z
N MET A 1 -25.06 -3.09 -5.05
CA MET A 1 -24.36 -4.21 -5.74
C MET A 1 -23.02 -4.40 -5.03
N SER A 2 -22.46 -5.60 -5.04
CA SER A 2 -21.13 -5.86 -4.49
C SER A 2 -20.16 -6.18 -5.62
N ARG A 3 -18.91 -5.74 -5.48
CA ARG A 3 -17.85 -5.90 -6.48
C ARG A 3 -16.69 -6.67 -5.87
N PRO A 4 -16.02 -7.53 -6.64
CA PRO A 4 -14.87 -8.24 -6.15
C PRO A 4 -13.64 -7.33 -6.09
N VAL A 5 -12.86 -7.47 -5.03
CA VAL A 5 -11.52 -6.90 -4.88
C VAL A 5 -10.53 -8.05 -4.85
N TYR A 6 -9.52 -7.98 -5.69
CA TYR A 6 -8.49 -9.01 -5.81
C TYR A 6 -7.15 -8.51 -5.27
N LEU A 7 -6.34 -9.44 -4.79
CA LEU A 7 -4.91 -9.26 -4.56
C LEU A 7 -4.17 -9.79 -5.78
N ILE A 8 -3.37 -8.93 -6.41
CA ILE A 8 -2.38 -9.32 -7.42
C ILE A 8 -1.03 -9.46 -6.74
N ILE A 9 -0.36 -10.59 -6.99
CA ILE A 9 0.99 -10.90 -6.51
C ILE A 9 1.90 -11.01 -7.72
N TYR A 10 2.75 -10.01 -7.95
CA TYR A 10 3.78 -10.03 -8.98
C TYR A 10 5.00 -10.79 -8.45
N HIS A 11 5.32 -11.90 -9.10
CA HIS A 11 6.43 -12.77 -8.71
C HIS A 11 7.75 -12.27 -9.30
N SER A 12 8.77 -12.15 -8.46
CA SER A 12 10.14 -11.90 -8.88
C SER A 12 11.05 -13.04 -8.41
N PRO A 13 11.98 -13.52 -9.25
CA PRO A 13 12.96 -14.52 -8.83
C PRO A 13 14.08 -13.91 -7.95
N ILE A 14 14.27 -12.59 -8.01
CA ILE A 14 15.42 -11.90 -7.41
C ILE A 14 15.04 -10.88 -6.33
N PHE A 15 13.76 -10.47 -6.29
CA PHE A 15 13.24 -9.52 -5.31
C PHE A 15 12.04 -10.11 -4.58
N ALA A 16 11.69 -9.52 -3.44
CA ALA A 16 10.42 -9.79 -2.80
C ALA A 16 9.25 -9.53 -3.78
N ALA A 17 8.19 -10.30 -3.66
CA ALA A 17 7.02 -10.14 -4.51
C ALA A 17 6.38 -8.76 -4.30
N HIS A 18 6.04 -8.07 -5.39
CA HIS A 18 5.28 -6.83 -5.35
C HIS A 18 3.80 -7.15 -5.32
N TRP A 19 3.05 -6.53 -4.43
CA TRP A 19 1.62 -6.78 -4.25
C TRP A 19 0.82 -5.53 -4.57
N ALA A 20 -0.37 -5.74 -5.12
CA ALA A 20 -1.30 -4.67 -5.44
C ALA A 20 -2.75 -5.15 -5.27
N LEU A 21 -3.65 -4.21 -5.00
CA LEU A 21 -5.08 -4.47 -5.10
C LEU A 21 -5.54 -4.23 -6.52
N TRP A 22 -6.34 -5.14 -7.07
CA TRP A 22 -7.00 -4.99 -8.35
C TRP A 22 -8.51 -4.97 -8.19
N ILE A 23 -9.11 -3.92 -8.73
CA ILE A 23 -10.54 -3.69 -8.70
C ILE A 23 -11.01 -3.61 -10.16
N PRO A 24 -11.51 -4.71 -10.72
CA PRO A 24 -12.00 -4.74 -12.09
C PRO A 24 -13.26 -3.90 -12.26
N TYR A 25 -13.48 -3.44 -13.48
CA TYR A 25 -14.80 -3.02 -13.92
C TYR A 25 -15.76 -4.20 -13.81
N TYR A 26 -16.90 -3.94 -13.18
CA TYR A 26 -17.84 -4.97 -12.79
C TYR A 26 -19.24 -4.51 -13.14
N GLU A 27 -19.72 -4.99 -14.28
CA GLU A 27 -21.01 -4.66 -14.85
C GLU A 27 -21.81 -5.94 -15.04
N GLU A 28 -23.10 -5.92 -14.70
CA GLU A 28 -24.01 -7.07 -14.87
C GLU A 28 -23.48 -8.38 -14.28
N GLU A 29 -22.81 -8.30 -13.13
CA GLU A 29 -22.18 -9.42 -12.42
C GLU A 29 -20.99 -10.09 -13.15
N VAL A 30 -20.48 -9.45 -14.22
CA VAL A 30 -19.35 -9.93 -15.01
C VAL A 30 -18.09 -9.12 -14.69
N THR A 31 -17.00 -9.84 -14.43
CA THR A 31 -15.67 -9.24 -14.20
C THR A 31 -15.01 -8.89 -15.54
N GLY A 32 -14.79 -7.59 -15.76
CA GLY A 32 -14.00 -7.09 -16.88
C GLY A 32 -12.49 -7.36 -16.72
N LYS A 33 -11.75 -7.17 -17.81
CA LYS A 33 -10.27 -7.27 -17.84
C LYS A 33 -9.61 -5.95 -17.44
N THR A 34 -10.29 -4.84 -17.71
CA THR A 34 -9.89 -3.50 -17.34
C THR A 34 -10.39 -3.16 -15.94
N GLY A 35 -9.61 -2.40 -15.19
CA GLY A 35 -10.01 -1.91 -13.88
C GLY A 35 -9.04 -0.87 -13.34
N LYS A 36 -8.94 -0.79 -12.02
CA LYS A 36 -7.92 0.00 -11.34
C LYS A 36 -7.01 -0.87 -10.49
N ILE A 37 -5.77 -0.43 -10.35
CA ILE A 37 -4.77 -0.97 -9.44
C ILE A 37 -4.51 0.06 -8.35
N ILE A 38 -4.45 -0.41 -7.09
CA ILE A 38 -3.98 0.37 -5.96
C ILE A 38 -2.71 -0.31 -5.45
N ASN A 39 -1.60 0.40 -5.47
CA ASN A 39 -0.32 -0.13 -5.03
C ASN A 39 0.54 0.95 -4.37
N VAL A 40 1.76 0.57 -4.01
CA VAL A 40 2.81 1.52 -3.68
C VAL A 40 4.03 1.25 -4.57
N GLN A 41 4.60 2.28 -5.18
CA GLN A 41 5.80 2.18 -6.00
C GLN A 41 6.99 2.83 -5.30
N GLY A 42 8.18 2.28 -5.51
CA GLY A 42 9.41 2.81 -4.93
C GLY A 42 10.44 1.73 -4.61
N SER A 43 11.32 2.02 -3.68
CA SER A 43 12.43 1.16 -3.32
C SER A 43 12.78 1.25 -1.83
N PRO A 44 13.44 0.23 -1.25
CA PRO A 44 13.92 0.32 0.13
C PRO A 44 14.85 1.51 0.40
N SER A 45 15.54 2.04 -0.61
CA SER A 45 16.46 3.20 -0.47
C SER A 45 15.74 4.54 -0.48
N GLU A 46 14.68 4.69 -1.29
CA GLU A 46 13.97 5.98 -1.45
C GLU A 46 12.64 6.02 -0.68
N GLY A 47 12.18 4.86 -0.21
CA GLY A 47 10.82 4.69 0.30
C GLY A 47 9.84 4.40 -0.82
N PHE A 48 8.56 4.35 -0.46
CA PHE A 48 7.46 4.01 -1.35
C PHE A 48 6.39 5.10 -1.30
N LEU A 49 5.67 5.27 -2.41
CA LEU A 49 4.57 6.21 -2.55
C LEU A 49 3.34 5.51 -3.10
N HIS A 50 2.15 5.94 -2.68
CA HIS A 50 0.90 5.41 -3.21
C HIS A 50 0.73 5.78 -4.68
N GLU A 51 0.27 4.81 -5.45
CA GLU A 51 -0.03 4.96 -6.85
C GLU A 51 -1.35 4.24 -7.18
N PHE A 52 -2.17 4.95 -7.96
CA PHE A 52 -3.45 4.51 -8.48
C PHE A 52 -3.31 4.42 -10.00
N GLU A 53 -3.30 3.20 -10.53
CA GLU A 53 -3.33 2.99 -11.97
C GLU A 53 -4.78 2.75 -12.40
N ARG A 54 -5.33 3.62 -13.26
CA ARG A 54 -6.73 3.58 -13.71
C ARG A 54 -6.78 3.10 -15.16
N ASN A 55 -7.89 2.46 -15.53
CA ASN A 55 -8.05 1.80 -16.84
C ASN A 55 -6.94 0.78 -17.14
N TYR A 56 -6.39 0.15 -16.11
CA TYR A 56 -5.36 -0.87 -16.22
C TYR A 56 -5.96 -2.18 -16.77
N ASP A 57 -5.43 -2.68 -17.88
CA ASP A 57 -5.81 -3.96 -18.48
C ASP A 57 -4.92 -5.10 -17.97
N VAL A 58 -5.48 -5.96 -17.12
CA VAL A 58 -4.75 -7.09 -16.56
C VAL A 58 -4.38 -8.14 -17.62
N ALA A 59 -5.09 -8.20 -18.75
CA ALA A 59 -4.79 -9.13 -19.82
C ALA A 59 -3.58 -8.70 -20.66
N ALA A 60 -3.21 -7.42 -20.61
CA ALA A 60 -2.00 -6.89 -21.24
C ALA A 60 -0.76 -7.05 -20.34
N GLU A 61 -0.93 -7.47 -19.08
CA GLU A 61 0.18 -7.65 -18.14
C GLU A 61 1.05 -8.84 -18.53
N THR A 62 2.36 -8.59 -18.69
CA THR A 62 3.34 -9.59 -19.11
C THR A 62 4.15 -10.16 -17.94
N ARG A 63 4.20 -9.43 -16.80
CA ARG A 63 4.87 -9.89 -15.58
C ARG A 63 4.19 -11.15 -15.06
N ARG A 64 4.98 -12.12 -14.60
CA ARG A 64 4.45 -13.32 -13.96
C ARG A 64 3.71 -12.93 -12.68
N HIS A 65 2.41 -13.16 -12.63
CA HIS A 65 1.59 -12.80 -11.49
C HIS A 65 0.57 -13.88 -11.14
N SER A 66 0.01 -13.80 -9.94
CA SER A 66 -1.17 -14.55 -9.53
C SER A 66 -2.24 -13.60 -8.99
N ILE A 67 -3.51 -13.93 -9.25
CA ILE A 67 -4.66 -13.13 -8.82
C ILE A 67 -5.47 -13.98 -7.83
N LYS A 68 -5.79 -13.40 -6.68
CA LYS A 68 -6.58 -14.04 -5.62
C LYS A 68 -7.74 -13.14 -5.22
N LEU A 69 -8.95 -13.68 -5.14
CA LEU A 69 -10.08 -12.94 -4.59
C LEU A 69 -9.78 -12.65 -3.12
N LEU A 70 -9.76 -11.37 -2.76
CA LEU A 70 -9.49 -10.92 -1.39
C LEU A 70 -10.80 -10.70 -0.64
N SER A 71 -11.74 -9.97 -1.24
CA SER A 71 -13.02 -9.64 -0.61
C SER A 71 -14.05 -9.16 -1.62
N TRP A 72 -15.28 -8.97 -1.14
CA TRP A 72 -16.36 -8.30 -1.85
C TRP A 72 -16.65 -6.96 -1.17
N LEU A 73 -16.84 -5.90 -1.95
CA LEU A 73 -17.07 -4.53 -1.47
C LEU A 73 -18.28 -3.90 -2.15
N ASP A 74 -19.09 -3.15 -1.39
CA ASP A 74 -20.24 -2.41 -1.94
C ASP A 74 -19.79 -1.43 -3.03
N SER A 75 -20.44 -1.49 -4.20
CA SER A 75 -20.11 -0.67 -5.37
C SER A 75 -20.08 0.82 -5.08
N LYS A 76 -20.83 1.30 -4.07
CA LYS A 76 -20.84 2.73 -3.70
C LYS A 76 -19.48 3.29 -3.26
N TYR A 77 -18.53 2.42 -2.90
CA TYR A 77 -17.19 2.82 -2.49
C TYR A 77 -16.18 2.90 -3.64
N ILE A 78 -16.57 2.48 -4.84
CA ILE A 78 -15.70 2.35 -6.02
C ILE A 78 -16.26 3.25 -7.13
N ILE A 79 -15.40 4.06 -7.74
CA ILE A 79 -15.74 4.86 -8.93
C ILE A 79 -14.91 4.38 -10.11
N ASP A 80 -15.58 3.92 -11.17
CA ASP A 80 -14.91 3.58 -12.42
C ASP A 80 -14.52 4.85 -13.18
N THR A 81 -13.34 4.82 -13.79
CA THR A 81 -12.80 5.97 -14.55
C THR A 81 -13.00 5.71 -16.03
N THR A 82 -13.38 6.72 -16.80
CA THR A 82 -13.48 6.59 -18.26
C THR A 82 -12.23 7.15 -18.93
N GLY A 83 -11.89 6.62 -20.10
CA GLY A 83 -10.79 7.13 -20.92
C GLY A 83 -9.57 6.21 -20.93
N ASP A 84 -8.40 6.81 -21.17
CA ASP A 84 -7.15 6.07 -21.33
C ASP A 84 -6.54 5.64 -19.98
N TYR A 85 -5.54 4.76 -20.05
CA TYR A 85 -4.72 4.39 -18.91
C TYR A 85 -4.07 5.63 -18.28
N SER A 86 -4.17 5.76 -16.96
CA SER A 86 -3.54 6.84 -16.20
C SER A 86 -2.91 6.32 -14.91
N VAL A 87 -1.88 7.03 -14.46
CA VAL A 87 -1.19 6.77 -13.21
C VAL A 87 -1.27 8.04 -12.37
N ASP A 88 -1.86 7.94 -11.19
CA ASP A 88 -2.18 9.09 -10.35
C ASP A 88 -1.86 8.80 -8.88
N SER A 89 -1.58 9.85 -8.10
CA SER A 89 -1.39 9.73 -6.64
C SER A 89 -2.55 10.33 -5.83
N THR A 90 -3.52 10.95 -6.50
CA THR A 90 -4.68 11.60 -5.87
C THR A 90 -5.88 10.66 -5.90
N ALA A 91 -6.41 10.32 -4.73
CA ALA A 91 -7.58 9.46 -4.60
C ALA A 91 -8.87 10.14 -5.05
N ILE A 92 -9.72 9.42 -5.81
CA ILE A 92 -11.02 9.91 -6.30
C ILE A 92 -12.22 9.28 -5.61
N ASP A 93 -12.09 8.08 -5.05
CA ASP A 93 -13.19 7.35 -4.41
C ASP A 93 -12.92 7.03 -2.93
N VAL A 94 -13.84 6.33 -2.28
CA VAL A 94 -13.73 6.01 -0.85
C VAL A 94 -12.69 4.92 -0.61
N LEU A 95 -12.56 3.95 -1.52
CA LEU A 95 -11.57 2.89 -1.41
C LEU A 95 -10.15 3.43 -1.55
N GLU A 96 -9.90 4.27 -2.56
CA GLU A 96 -8.60 4.93 -2.78
C GLU A 96 -8.24 5.83 -1.59
N ARG A 97 -9.20 6.62 -1.07
CA ARG A 97 -8.97 7.44 0.13
C ARG A 97 -8.67 6.60 1.36
N SER A 98 -9.32 5.44 1.49
CA SER A 98 -9.07 4.50 2.59
C SER A 98 -7.65 3.93 2.50
N ALA A 99 -7.16 3.63 1.30
CA ALA A 99 -5.78 3.17 1.12
C ALA A 99 -4.76 4.21 1.63
N LEU A 100 -4.99 5.50 1.36
CA LEU A 100 -4.11 6.58 1.83
C LEU A 100 -4.08 6.76 3.36
N THR A 101 -5.00 6.15 4.11
CA THR A 101 -4.98 6.23 5.59
C THR A 101 -3.85 5.41 6.20
N ILE A 102 -3.33 4.43 5.46
CA ILE A 102 -2.15 3.67 5.84
C ILE A 102 -0.96 4.36 5.18
N GLN A 103 0.05 4.77 5.96
CA GLN A 103 1.22 5.42 5.38
C GLN A 103 2.00 4.43 4.51
N ALA A 104 2.45 4.88 3.34
CA ALA A 104 3.36 4.10 2.52
C ALA A 104 4.67 3.82 3.29
N PRO A 105 5.29 2.65 3.09
CA PRO A 105 6.57 2.34 3.74
C PRO A 105 7.64 3.38 3.41
N GLY A 106 8.31 3.89 4.44
CA GLY A 106 9.46 4.79 4.27
C GLY A 106 10.74 4.04 3.87
N PRO A 107 11.84 4.77 3.60
CA PRO A 107 13.15 4.18 3.38
C PRO A 107 13.55 3.25 4.53
N SER A 108 14.01 2.04 4.20
CA SER A 108 14.44 1.04 5.17
C SER A 108 15.87 0.54 4.94
N LEU A 109 16.48 0.91 3.81
CA LEU A 109 17.87 0.56 3.52
C LEU A 109 18.79 1.50 4.31
N ARG A 110 19.58 0.95 5.23
CA ARG A 110 20.57 1.72 5.97
C ARG A 110 21.72 2.14 5.05
N SER A 111 22.12 3.40 5.11
CA SER A 111 23.32 3.86 4.40
C SER A 111 24.56 3.20 4.99
N ALA A 112 25.51 2.78 4.13
CA ALA A 112 26.73 2.06 4.52
C ALA A 112 27.72 2.87 5.39
N GLY A 113 27.37 4.11 5.78
CA GLY A 113 28.15 4.97 6.66
C GLY A 113 27.39 5.50 7.88
N GLU A 114 26.16 5.07 8.15
CA GLU A 114 25.43 5.53 9.33
C GLU A 114 25.98 4.87 10.61
N PRO A 115 26.45 5.65 11.60
CA PRO A 115 26.86 5.09 12.88
C PRO A 115 25.66 4.42 13.53
N ASN A 116 25.90 3.22 14.07
CA ASN A 116 24.91 2.45 14.82
C ASN A 116 24.37 3.35 15.94
N LYS A 117 23.15 3.89 15.80
CA LYS A 117 22.45 4.51 16.92
C LYS A 117 22.04 3.37 17.82
N GLY A 118 22.98 2.96 18.68
CA GLY A 118 22.75 1.99 19.72
C GLY A 118 21.48 2.34 20.46
N ARG A 119 20.71 1.30 20.78
CA ARG A 119 19.61 1.34 21.73
C ARG A 119 20.11 2.04 23.01
N VAL A 120 19.76 3.30 23.18
CA VAL A 120 19.80 3.96 24.49
C VAL A 120 18.51 3.52 25.16
N GLU A 121 18.62 2.47 25.95
CA GLU A 121 17.62 2.15 26.96
C GLU A 121 17.78 3.23 28.03
N GLU A 122 17.04 4.33 27.90
CA GLU A 122 16.92 5.32 28.98
C GLU A 122 16.22 4.63 30.15
N LEU A 123 17.02 4.09 31.06
CA LEU A 123 16.64 3.93 32.45
C LEU A 123 16.34 5.34 32.97
N PRO A 124 15.11 5.64 33.44
CA PRO A 124 14.87 6.91 34.09
C PRO A 124 15.74 6.99 35.34
N ASP A 125 16.58 8.03 35.35
CA ASP A 125 17.45 8.42 36.45
C ASP A 125 16.58 8.71 37.68
N LEU A 126 16.52 7.76 38.61
CA LEU A 126 15.89 7.94 39.93
C LEU A 126 16.82 8.75 40.83
N ALA A 127 17.09 10.00 40.44
CA ALA A 127 17.83 10.96 41.23
C ALA A 127 17.08 12.30 41.31
N SER A 128 15.81 12.23 41.74
CA SER A 128 15.13 13.36 42.39
C SER A 128 13.89 12.87 43.14
N ALA A 129 14.12 12.30 44.32
CA ALA A 129 13.14 12.33 45.39
C ALA A 129 13.84 12.93 46.61
N VAL A 130 13.58 14.22 46.78
CA VAL A 130 13.99 15.10 47.85
C VAL A 130 13.79 14.43 49.21
N CYS A 131 14.82 14.55 50.05
CA CYS A 131 14.79 14.22 51.47
C CYS A 131 13.63 14.94 52.17
N PHE A 132 12.75 14.19 52.84
CA PHE A 132 11.89 14.72 53.89
C PHE A 132 12.38 14.13 55.21
N ASN A 133 12.92 15.00 56.07
CA ASN A 133 13.45 14.64 57.40
C ASN A 133 12.31 14.65 58.45
N PRO A 134 12.52 14.02 59.63
CA PRO A 134 11.48 13.76 60.62
C PRO A 134 11.24 14.94 61.56
N GLY A 135 10.02 15.00 62.09
CA GLY A 135 9.58 15.83 63.20
C GLY A 135 8.28 15.29 63.75
#